data_AF-Q2T229-F1
#
_entry.id   AF-Q2T229-F1
#
_cell.length_a   1.000
_cell.length_b   1.000
_cell.length_c   1.000
_cell.angle_alpha   90.00
_cell.angle_beta   90.00
_cell.angle_gamma   90.00
#
_symmetry.space_group_name_H-M   'P 1'
#
loop_
_entity.id
_entity.type
_entity.pdbx_description
1 polymer ?
#
loop_
_entity_poly.entity_id
_entity_poly.type
_entity_poly.pdbx_seq_one_letter_code
_entity_poly.pdbx_strand_id
1 'polypeptide(L)'
;MRDYLRAYRTGLFTCLTNPKSCAFWTSVFAAMMPAHVPLWFNGATLLAIGAMSGGWYCGVAYLFANPRARRGYRRVRRPLDALCGTALVGLGAKLAADR
;
A
#
# COMPACT_ATOMS: atom_id res chain seq x y z
N MET A 1 19.17 6.09 16.99
CA MET A 1 17.80 6.16 17.56
C MET A 1 16.92 7.20 16.86
N ARG A 2 17.36 8.46 16.72
CA ARG A 2 16.58 9.55 16.09
C ARG A 2 16.19 9.28 14.62
N ASP A 3 17.06 8.65 13.83
CA ASP A 3 16.78 8.35 12.42
C ASP A 3 15.68 7.29 12.23
N TYR A 4 15.63 6.29 13.10
CA TYR A 4 14.59 5.25 13.08
C TYR A 4 13.21 5.84 13.41
N LEU A 5 13.14 6.71 14.42
CA LEU A 5 11.89 7.40 14.77
C LEU A 5 11.41 8.33 13.65
N ARG A 6 12.34 8.98 12.94
CA ARG A 6 12.01 9.80 11.78
C ARG A 6 11.45 8.96 10.64
N ALA A 7 12.11 7.85 10.29
CA ALA A 7 11.65 6.93 9.26
C ALA A 7 10.26 6.34 9.59
N TYR A 8 10.07 5.92 10.84
CA TYR A 8 8.77 5.43 11.33
C TYR A 8 7.68 6.50 11.21
N ARG A 9 7.93 7.73 11.69
CA ARG A 9 6.98 8.83 11.58
C ARG A 9 6.62 9.14 10.12
N THR A 10 7.61 9.22 9.23
CA THR A 10 7.36 9.49 7.81
C THR A 10 6.48 8.41 7.18
N GLY A 11 6.77 7.14 7.45
CA GLY A 11 5.94 6.02 6.98
C GLY A 11 4.52 6.08 7.55
N LEU A 12 4.40 6.28 8.86
CA LEU A 12 3.10 6.38 9.55
C LEU A 12 2.24 7.50 8.96
N PHE A 13 2.78 8.71 8.83
CA PHE A 13 2.03 9.83 8.25
C PHE A 13 1.68 9.57 6.80
N THR A 14 2.59 9.03 5.99
CA THR A 14 2.32 8.72 4.57
C THR A 14 1.17 7.72 4.42
N CYS A 15 1.10 6.72 5.30
CA CYS A 15 -0.01 5.75 5.30
C CYS A 15 -1.32 6.37 5.80
N LEU A 16 -1.28 7.10 6.92
CA LEU A 16 -2.48 7.69 7.53
C LEU A 16 -3.10 8.81 6.68
N THR A 17 -2.28 9.58 5.97
CA THR A 17 -2.77 10.68 5.11
C THR A 17 -3.15 10.20 3.71
N ASN A 18 -3.24 8.88 3.46
CA ASN A 18 -3.62 8.35 2.17
C ASN A 18 -5.15 8.14 2.09
N PRO A 19 -5.93 9.08 1.53
CA PRO A 19 -7.39 8.96 1.46
C PRO A 19 -7.85 7.79 0.59
N LYS A 20 -7.01 7.35 -0.38
CA LYS A 20 -7.31 6.19 -1.24
C LYS A 20 -7.39 4.92 -0.42
N SER A 21 -6.53 4.75 0.58
CA SER A 21 -6.52 3.57 1.45
C SER A 21 -7.85 3.43 2.19
N CYS A 22 -8.37 4.50 2.78
CA CYS A 22 -9.64 4.49 3.50
C CYS A 22 -10.80 4.09 2.58
N ALA A 23 -10.92 4.75 1.42
CA ALA A 23 -11.98 4.43 0.46
C ALA A 23 -11.89 2.96 -0.02
N PHE A 24 -10.70 2.51 -0.40
CA PHE A 24 -10.48 1.15 -0.89
C PHE A 24 -10.85 0.09 0.15
N TRP A 25 -10.28 0.18 1.37
CA TRP A 25 -10.53 -0.82 2.40
C TRP A 25 -11.99 -0.83 2.86
N THR A 26 -12.63 0.34 2.95
CA THR A 26 -14.06 0.42 3.28
C THR A 26 -14.90 -0.32 2.23
N SER A 27 -14.63 -0.12 0.94
CA SER A 27 -15.32 -0.84 -0.13
C SER A 27 -15.05 -2.35 -0.11
N VAL A 28 -13.81 -2.77 0.16
CA VAL A 28 -13.45 -4.19 0.25
C VAL A 28 -14.18 -4.86 1.41
N PHE A 29 -14.16 -4.27 2.59
CA PHE A 29 -14.87 -4.83 3.75
C PHE A 29 -16.38 -4.83 3.54
N ALA A 30 -16.96 -3.76 2.98
CA ALA A 30 -18.38 -3.72 2.67
C ALA A 30 -18.81 -4.80 1.66
N ALA A 31 -17.97 -5.12 0.67
CA ALA A 31 -18.26 -6.14 -0.33
C ALA A 31 -18.04 -7.58 0.16
N MET A 32 -17.13 -7.77 1.12
CA MET A 32 -16.65 -9.10 1.53
C MET A 32 -17.21 -9.55 2.89
N MET A 33 -17.65 -8.64 3.76
CA MET A 33 -18.15 -9.00 5.08
C MET A 33 -19.60 -9.53 5.00
N PRO A 34 -19.89 -10.70 5.60
CA PRO A 34 -21.25 -11.21 5.71
C PRO A 34 -22.10 -10.35 6.65
N ALA A 35 -23.43 -10.35 6.46
CA ALA A 35 -24.35 -9.54 7.27
C ALA A 35 -24.28 -9.85 8.78
N HIS A 36 -24.00 -11.11 9.13
CA HIS A 36 -23.73 -11.54 10.51
C HIS A 36 -22.30 -12.06 10.59
N VAL A 37 -21.40 -11.26 11.15
CA VAL A 37 -19.98 -11.63 11.26
C VAL A 37 -19.71 -12.28 12.62
N PRO A 38 -19.38 -13.58 12.67
CA PRO A 38 -18.98 -14.21 13.92
C PRO A 38 -17.59 -13.71 14.35
N LEU A 39 -17.34 -13.62 15.66
CA LEU A 39 -16.12 -13.00 16.21
C LEU A 39 -14.82 -13.66 15.72
N TRP A 40 -14.83 -14.99 15.51
CA TRP A 40 -13.68 -15.72 14.99
C TRP A 40 -13.28 -15.25 13.57
N PHE A 41 -14.27 -14.88 12.74
CA PHE A 41 -14.03 -14.44 11.36
C PHE A 41 -13.34 -13.07 11.34
N ASN A 42 -13.71 -12.17 12.25
CA ASN A 42 -13.01 -10.90 12.44
C ASN A 42 -11.56 -11.13 12.86
N GLY A 43 -11.33 -12.01 13.84
CA GLY A 43 -9.98 -12.38 14.28
C GLY A 43 -9.13 -12.97 13.15
N ALA A 44 -9.69 -13.93 12.41
CA ALA A 44 -9.01 -14.55 11.26
C ALA A 44 -8.70 -13.54 10.15
N THR A 45 -9.63 -12.64 9.84
CA THR A 45 -9.45 -11.59 8.82
C THR A 45 -8.34 -10.62 9.23
N LEU A 46 -8.36 -10.15 10.48
CA LEU A 46 -7.31 -9.26 11.00
C LEU A 46 -5.93 -9.92 10.97
N LEU A 47 -5.85 -11.20 11.37
CA LEU A 47 -4.60 -11.96 11.33
C LEU A 47 -4.11 -12.16 9.90
N ALA A 48 -4.98 -12.54 8.96
CA ALA A 48 -4.61 -12.74 7.57
C ALA A 48 -4.10 -11.44 6.92
N ILE A 49 -4.84 -10.34 7.08
CA ILE A 49 -4.44 -9.03 6.55
C ILE A 49 -3.15 -8.56 7.20
N GLY A 50 -3.02 -8.72 8.52
CA GLY A 50 -1.82 -8.37 9.27
C GLY A 50 -0.59 -9.16 8.84
N ALA A 51 -0.73 -10.49 8.65
CA ALA A 51 0.34 -11.35 8.21
C ALA A 51 0.76 -11.07 6.76
N MET A 52 -0.21 -10.88 5.85
CA MET A 52 0.08 -10.50 4.46
C MET A 52 0.78 -9.14 4.39
N SER A 53 0.27 -8.15 5.11
CA SER A 53 0.84 -6.79 5.13
C SER A 53 2.24 -6.81 5.74
N GLY A 54 2.39 -7.43 6.91
CA GLY A 54 3.67 -7.56 7.60
C GLY A 54 4.69 -8.31 6.76
N GLY A 55 4.31 -9.47 6.20
CA GLY A 55 5.17 -10.26 5.32
C GLY A 55 5.62 -9.47 4.10
N TRP A 56 4.70 -8.75 3.45
CA TRP A 56 5.03 -7.90 2.31
C TRP A 56 6.01 -6.77 2.67
N TYR A 57 5.68 -5.96 3.69
CA TYR A 57 6.50 -4.81 4.06
C TYR A 57 7.87 -5.23 4.64
N CYS A 58 7.91 -6.32 5.43
CA CYS A 58 9.17 -6.90 5.90
C CYS A 58 10.00 -7.44 4.73
N GLY A 59 9.37 -8.11 3.76
CA GLY A 59 10.03 -8.59 2.55
C GLY A 59 10.64 -7.44 1.73
N VAL A 60 9.88 -6.36 1.53
CA VAL A 60 10.37 -5.14 0.87
C VAL A 60 11.51 -4.51 1.67
N ALA A 61 11.35 -4.35 2.99
CA ALA A 61 12.40 -3.80 3.85
C ALA A 61 13.70 -4.62 3.78
N TYR A 62 13.59 -5.95 3.79
CA TYR A 62 14.72 -6.86 3.64
C TYR A 62 15.38 -6.74 2.26
N LEU A 63 14.59 -6.71 1.19
CA LEU A 63 15.09 -6.53 -0.18
C LEU A 63 15.90 -5.24 -0.32
N PHE A 64 15.40 -4.15 0.26
CA PHE A 64 16.03 -2.83 0.18
C PHE A 64 17.10 -2.57 1.24
N ALA A 65 17.27 -3.46 2.22
CA ALA A 65 18.40 -3.44 3.15
C ALA A 65 19.73 -3.65 2.39
N ASN A 66 19.72 -4.43 1.30
CA ASN A 66 20.91 -4.65 0.47
C ASN A 66 21.22 -3.42 -0.42
N PRO A 67 22.41 -2.81 -0.31
CA PRO A 67 22.79 -1.65 -1.12
C PRO A 67 22.79 -1.89 -2.63
N ARG A 68 23.05 -3.13 -3.08
CA ARG A 68 23.03 -3.48 -4.52
C ARG A 68 21.61 -3.43 -5.07
N ALA A 69 20.64 -4.04 -4.38
CA ALA A 69 19.23 -4.02 -4.76
C ALA A 69 18.69 -2.57 -4.79
N ARG A 70 19.00 -1.76 -3.77
CA ARG A 70 18.61 -0.35 -3.73
C ARG A 70 19.17 0.45 -4.90
N ARG A 71 20.44 0.23 -5.28
CA ARG A 71 21.05 0.90 -6.44
C ARG A 71 20.42 0.48 -7.76
N GLY A 72 20.14 -0.82 -7.94
CA GLY A 72 19.43 -1.34 -9.10
C GLY A 72 18.04 -0.70 -9.27
N TYR A 73 17.24 -0.73 -8.21
CA TYR A 73 15.91 -0.10 -8.20
C TYR A 73 15.95 1.39 -8.54
N ARG A 74 16.90 2.16 -8.00
CA ARG A 74 17.00 3.60 -8.29
C ARG A 74 17.21 3.91 -9.77
N ARG A 75 17.80 2.99 -10.56
CA ARG A 75 17.97 3.17 -12.01
C ARG A 75 16.66 3.01 -12.78
N VAL A 76 15.83 2.05 -12.37
CA VAL A 76 14.55 1.73 -13.03
C VAL A 76 13.36 2.48 -12.43
N ARG A 77 13.53 3.10 -11.26
CA ARG A 77 12.46 3.82 -10.57
C ARG A 77 11.83 4.91 -11.43
N ARG A 78 12.64 5.77 -12.08
CA ARG A 78 12.10 6.88 -12.87
C ARG A 78 11.18 6.45 -14.03
N PRO A 79 11.59 5.50 -14.90
CA PRO A 79 10.69 5.05 -15.96
C PRO A 79 9.46 4.34 -15.40
N LEU A 80 9.56 3.58 -14.30
CA LEU A 80 8.40 2.97 -13.65
C LEU A 80 7.42 4.01 -13.10
N ASP A 81 7.93 5.02 -12.39
CA ASP A 81 7.14 6.12 -11.84
C ASP A 81 6.43 6.88 -12.99
N ALA A 82 7.12 7.11 -14.12
CA ALA A 82 6.54 7.73 -15.30
C ALA A 82 5.43 6.87 -15.94
N LEU A 83 5.66 5.57 -16.14
CA LEU A 83 4.66 4.65 -16.69
C LEU A 83 3.39 4.60 -15.83
N CYS A 84 3.55 4.43 -14.51
CA CYS A 84 2.43 4.44 -13.57
C CYS A 84 1.69 5.78 -13.57
N GLY A 85 2.44 6.89 -13.57
CA GLY A 85 1.87 8.24 -13.64
C GLY A 85 1.06 8.47 -14.92
N THR A 86 1.63 8.11 -16.08
CA THR A 86 0.96 8.21 -17.38
C THR A 86 -0.30 7.35 -17.41
N ALA A 87 -0.25 6.11 -16.90
CA ALA A 87 -1.42 5.24 -16.82
C ALA A 87 -2.53 5.86 -15.94
N LEU A 88 -2.18 6.40 -14.77
CA LEU A 88 -3.15 7.05 -13.88
C LEU A 88 -3.77 8.31 -14.49
N VAL A 89 -2.96 9.14 -15.16
CA VAL A 89 -3.46 10.33 -15.87
C VAL A 89 -4.38 9.92 -17.02
N GLY A 90 -4.00 8.90 -17.80
CA GLY A 90 -4.84 8.37 -18.88
C GLY A 90 -6.18 7.83 -18.38
N LEU A 91 -6.18 7.07 -17.29
CA LEU A 91 -7.41 6.59 -16.64
C LEU A 91 -8.27 7.74 -16.10
N GLY A 92 -7.64 8.75 -15.50
CA GLY A 92 -8.35 9.95 -15.02
C GLY A 92 -8.99 10.76 -16.15
N ALA A 93 -8.27 10.94 -17.26
CA ALA A 93 -8.76 11.63 -18.45
C ALA A 93 -9.93 10.86 -19.09
N LYS A 94 -9.82 9.52 -19.20
CA LYS A 94 -10.92 8.67 -19.65
C LYS A 94 -12.14 8.84 -18.75
N LEU A 95 -11.98 8.76 -17.43
CA LEU A 95 -13.08 8.91 -16.49
C LEU A 95 -13.74 10.30 -16.55
N ALA A 96 -12.98 11.35 -16.89
CA ALA A 96 -13.51 12.69 -17.09
C ALA A 96 -14.27 12.85 -18.41
N ALA A 97 -13.91 12.08 -19.44
CA ALA A 97 -14.57 12.06 -20.75
C ALA A 97 -15.78 11.12 -20.81
N ASP A 98 -15.78 10.04 -20.01
CA ASP A 98 -16.90 9.10 -19.85
C ASP A 98 -18.00 9.65 -18.90
N ARG A 99 -17.80 10.85 -18.33
CA ARG A 99 -18.80 11.61 -17.56
C ARG A 99 -19.40 12.72 -18.41
#